data_AF-A0A3B9F1M6-F1
#
_entry.id   AF-A0A3B9F1M6-F1
#
_cell.length_a   1.000
_cell.length_b   1.000
_cell.length_c   1.000
_cell.angle_alpha   90.00
_cell.angle_beta   90.00
_cell.angle_gamma   90.00
#
_symmetry.space_group_name_H-M   'P 1'
#
loop_
_entity.id
_entity.type
_entity.pdbx_description
1 polymer ?
#
loop_
_entity_poly.entity_id
_entity_poly.type
_entity_poly.pdbx_seq_one_letter_code
_entity_poly.pdbx_strand_id
1 'polypeptide(L)' 'ADLIAEAVVAMEFRASAEDIARISHAHPTYSEAVKEAALAATDNRSLHV' A
#
# COMPACT_ATOMS: atom_id res chain seq x y z
N ALA A 1 -3.51 -9.24 11.68
CA ALA A 1 -4.50 -8.22 12.08
C ALA A 1 -3.96 -6.82 11.89
N ASP A 2 -2.64 -6.63 11.88
CA ASP A 2 -2.02 -5.31 11.97
C ASP A 2 -1.98 -4.56 10.62
N LEU A 3 -1.95 -5.26 9.49
CA LEU A 3 -1.98 -4.65 8.14
C LEU A 3 -3.29 -3.90 7.85
N ILE A 4 -4.41 -4.31 8.46
CA ILE A 4 -5.70 -3.64 8.22
C ILE A 4 -5.72 -2.23 8.80
N ALA A 5 -4.92 -1.96 9.84
CA ALA A 5 -4.86 -0.64 10.45
C ALA A 5 -4.32 0.41 9.48
N GLU A 6 -3.31 0.05 8.69
CA GLU A 6 -2.77 0.91 7.62
C GLU A 6 -3.86 1.27 6.60
N ALA A 7 -4.60 0.28 6.11
CA ALA A 7 -5.67 0.50 5.14
C ALA A 7 -6.83 1.33 5.70
N VAL A 8 -7.22 1.10 6.96
CA VAL A 8 -8.28 1.88 7.64
C VAL A 8 -7.86 3.34 7.79
N VAL A 9 -6.62 3.60 8.24
CA VAL A 9 -6.09 4.97 8.37
C VAL A 9 -6.02 5.63 6.99
N ALA A 10 -5.52 4.93 5.97
CA ALA A 10 -5.44 5.47 4.62
C ALA A 10 -6.82 5.88 4.06
N MET A 11 -7.85 5.05 4.27
CA MET A 11 -9.22 5.37 3.84
C MET A 11 -9.83 6.56 4.60
N GLU A 12 -9.56 6.69 5.91
CA GLU A 12 -10.06 7.82 6.72
C GLU A 12 -9.52 9.17 6.20
N PHE A 13 -8.24 9.19 5.81
CA PHE A 13 -7.62 10.37 5.19
C PHE A 13 -7.87 10.49 3.68
N ARG A 14 -8.73 9.63 3.11
CA ARG A 14 -9.06 9.59 1.68
C ARG A 14 -7.81 9.50 0.78
N ALA A 15 -6.81 8.75 1.24
CA ALA A 15 -5.62 8.48 0.45
C ALA A 15 -5.99 7.71 -0.82
N SER A 16 -5.39 8.11 -1.94
CA SER A 16 -5.47 7.36 -3.19
C SER A 16 -4.60 6.10 -3.14
N ALA A 17 -4.80 5.18 -4.08
CA ALA A 17 -3.91 4.03 -4.24
C ALA A 17 -2.46 4.47 -4.52
N GLU A 18 -2.28 5.57 -5.26
CA GLU A 18 -0.96 6.14 -5.53
C GLU A 18 -0.27 6.63 -4.26
N ASP A 19 -1.02 7.22 -3.31
CA ASP A 19 -0.47 7.70 -2.04
C ASP A 19 0.11 6.54 -1.23
N ILE A 20 -0.65 5.45 -1.08
CA ILE A 20 -0.16 4.23 -0.37
C ILE A 20 1.05 3.64 -1.10
N ALA A 21 1.00 3.56 -2.43
CA ALA A 21 2.08 3.03 -3.25
C ALA A 21 3.40 3.81 -3.11
N ARG A 22 3.33 5.13 -2.84
CA ARG A 22 4.50 6.03 -2.77
C ARG A 22 5.05 6.21 -1.35
N ILE A 23 4.33 5.82 -0.31
CA ILE A 23 4.83 5.89 1.07
C ILE A 23 5.88 4.80 1.33
N SER A 24 6.84 5.09 2.20
CA SER A 24 7.89 4.14 2.58
C SER A 24 7.29 2.98 3.38
N HIS A 25 7.53 1.77 2.90
CA HIS A 25 7.21 0.53 3.60
C HIS A 25 8.53 -0.10 4.04
N ALA A 26 8.63 -0.50 5.30
CA ALA A 26 9.84 -1.10 5.83
C ALA A 26 10.15 -2.41 5.12
N HIS A 27 11.41 -2.62 4.74
CA HIS A 27 11.88 -3.86 4.15
C HIS A 27 12.77 -4.61 5.15
N PRO A 28 12.61 -5.94 5.35
CA PRO A 28 11.59 -6.83 4.78
C PRO A 28 10.36 -6.98 5.70
N THR A 29 9.14 -6.67 5.21
CA THR A 29 7.89 -6.83 6.00
C THR A 29 6.67 -7.23 5.17
N TYR A 30 5.63 -7.74 5.82
CA TYR A 30 4.37 -8.08 5.16
C TYR A 30 3.59 -6.86 4.62
N SER A 31 3.85 -5.64 5.12
CA SER A 31 3.17 -4.44 4.59
C SER A 31 3.63 -4.08 3.18
N GLU A 32 4.77 -4.60 2.74
CA GLU A 32 5.21 -4.46 1.34
C GLU A 32 4.17 -5.03 0.35
N ALA A 33 3.40 -6.05 0.74
CA ALA A 33 2.31 -6.57 -0.09
C ALA A 33 1.18 -5.54 -0.29
N VAL A 34 0.90 -4.69 0.70
CA VAL A 34 -0.09 -3.60 0.59
C VAL A 34 0.40 -2.55 -0.41
N LYS A 35 1.69 -2.18 -0.33
CA LYS A 35 2.34 -1.30 -1.31
C LYS A 35 2.25 -1.83 -2.73
N GLU A 36 2.57 -3.11 -2.94
CA GLU A 36 2.53 -3.73 -4.27
C GLU A 36 1.10 -3.83 -4.81
N ALA A 37 0.12 -4.15 -3.96
CA ALA A 37 -1.30 -4.12 -4.33
C ALA A 37 -1.75 -2.70 -4.71
N ALA A 38 -1.28 -1.67 -4.01
CA ALA A 38 -1.57 -0.28 -4.31
C ALA A 38 -0.92 0.17 -5.65
N LEU A 39 0.31 -0.27 -5.93
CA LEU A 39 0.98 -0.09 -7.24
C LEU A 39 0.23 -0.79 -8.38
N ALA A 40 -0.35 -1.96 -8.12
CA ALA A 40 -1.20 -2.64 -9.09
C ALA A 40 -2.53 -1.89 -9.31
N ALA A 41 -3.15 -1.38 -8.25
CA ALA A 41 -4.43 -0.67 -8.31
C ALA A 41 -4.35 0.72 -8.97
N THR A 42 -3.22 1.42 -8.85
CA THR A 42 -3.07 2.76 -9.46
C THR A 42 -2.95 2.68 -10.98
N ASP A 43 -2.02 1.88 -11.51
CA ASP A 43 -1.71 1.82 -12.96
C ASP A 43 -1.18 0.44 -13.39
N ASN A 44 -1.47 -0.63 -12.64
CA ASN A 44 -0.97 -1.98 -12.89
C ASN A 44 0.58 -2.05 -13.02
N ARG A 45 1.27 -1.33 -12.13
CA ARG A 45 2.73 -1.11 -12.18
C ARG A 45 3.46 -1.62 -10.94
N SER A 46 3.02 -2.77 -10.42
CA SER A 46 3.71 -3.46 -9.34
C SER A 46 5.12 -3.90 -9.78
N LEU A 47 6.03 -3.95 -8.81
CA LEU A 47 7.44 -4.26 -9.03
C LEU A 47 7.78 -5.71 -8.67
N HIS A 48 7.06 -6.27 -7.68
CA HIS A 48 7.36 -7.59 -7.11
C HIS A 48 6.13 -8.50 -7.09
N VAL A 49 5.50 -8.68 -8.28
CA VAL A 49 4.33 -9.55 -8.50
C VAL A 49 4.66 -10.67 -9.46
#